data_AF-A0A6N7L209-F1
#
_entry.id   AF-A0A6N7L209-F1
#
_cell.length_a   1.000
_cell.length_b   1.000
_cell.length_c   1.000
_cell.angle_alpha   90.00
_cell.angle_beta   90.00
_cell.angle_gamma   90.00
#
_symmetry.space_group_name_H-M   'P 1'
#
loop_
_entity.id
_entity.type
_entity.pdbx_description
1 polymer ?
#
loop_
_entity_poly.entity_id
_entity_poly.type
_entity_poly.pdbx_seq_one_letter_code
_entity_poly.pdbx_strand_id
1 'polypeptide(L)' 'MDKASMICEGCGRPSDWTPYGRCSWECYDQDRSTERDQQAMIDAAPEAFAFFMGLAPGRRIDSPE' A
#
# COMPACT_ATOMS: atom_id res chain seq x y z
N MET A 1 6.81 19.28 13.18
CA MET A 1 6.30 18.81 11.89
C MET A 1 5.28 17.74 12.19
N ASP A 2 4.02 18.13 12.26
CA ASP A 2 2.89 17.21 12.36
C ASP A 2 2.94 16.30 11.13
N LYS A 3 3.22 15.02 11.33
CA LYS A 3 3.15 14.03 10.24
C LYS A 3 1.69 14.02 9.76
N ALA A 4 1.49 14.13 8.44
CA ALA A 4 0.17 13.94 7.87
C ALA A 4 -0.36 12.55 8.29
N SER A 5 -1.55 12.53 8.89
CA SER A 5 -2.22 11.31 9.34
C SER A 5 -3.45 11.04 8.49
N MET A 6 -3.83 9.77 8.36
CA MET A 6 -5.05 9.34 7.67
C MET A 6 -5.77 8.23 8.44
N ILE A 7 -7.02 7.91 8.08
CA ILE A 7 -7.70 6.71 8.55
C ILE A 7 -7.52 5.62 7.50
N CYS A 8 -6.88 4.50 7.85
CA CYS A 8 -6.72 3.36 6.95
C CYS A 8 -8.09 2.81 6.54
N GLU A 9 -8.43 2.78 5.25
CA GLU A 9 -9.75 2.33 4.82
C GLU A 9 -9.89 0.79 4.80
N GLY A 10 -8.82 0.04 5.12
CA GLY A 10 -8.89 -1.42 5.33
C GLY A 10 -9.16 -1.84 6.77
N CYS A 11 -8.63 -1.12 7.76
CA CYS A 11 -8.77 -1.48 9.18
C CYS A 11 -9.44 -0.41 10.06
N GLY A 12 -9.73 0.77 9.51
CA GLY A 12 -10.39 1.88 10.20
C GLY A 12 -9.55 2.60 11.26
N ARG A 13 -8.25 2.28 11.38
CA ARG A 13 -7.37 2.87 12.40
C ARG A 13 -6.67 4.12 11.89
N PRO A 14 -6.41 5.11 12.76
CA PRO A 14 -5.49 6.21 12.43
C PRO A 14 -4.08 5.67 12.15
N SER A 15 -3.47 6.13 11.06
CA SER A 15 -2.11 5.79 10.66
C SER A 15 -1.38 6.99 10.07
N ASP A 16 -0.05 6.85 9.91
CA ASP A 16 0.72 7.74 9.04
C ASP A 16 0.10 7.72 7.62
N TRP A 17 0.14 8.87 6.94
CA TRP A 17 -0.37 9.01 5.59
C TRP A 17 0.40 8.12 4.61
N THR A 18 -0.33 7.43 3.72
CA THR A 18 0.23 6.68 2.59
C THR A 18 -0.53 7.06 1.31
N PRO A 19 0.11 7.00 0.13
CA PRO A 19 -0.55 7.31 -1.13
C PRO A 19 -1.63 6.27 -1.51
N TYR A 20 -1.61 5.09 -0.88
CA TYR A 20 -2.48 3.97 -1.21
C TYR A 20 -3.72 3.87 -0.32
N GLY A 21 -3.90 4.83 0.59
CA GLY A 21 -5.03 4.84 1.51
C GLY A 21 -5.05 3.68 2.52
N ARG A 22 -3.90 3.02 2.70
CA ARG A 22 -3.77 1.76 3.46
C ARG A 22 -2.51 1.78 4.31
N CYS A 23 -2.58 1.20 5.51
CA CYS A 23 -1.47 1.23 6.47
C CYS A 23 -0.47 0.07 6.29
N SER A 24 -0.82 -0.97 5.54
CA SER A 24 0.03 -2.14 5.29
C SER A 24 -0.36 -2.84 3.99
N TRP A 25 0.50 -3.72 3.51
CA TRP A 25 0.20 -4.63 2.39
C TRP A 25 -1.06 -5.46 2.65
N GLU A 26 -1.22 -6.01 3.86
CA GLU A 26 -2.39 -6.81 4.24
C GLU A 26 -3.70 -6.01 4.14
N CYS A 27 -3.68 -4.72 4.49
CA CYS A 27 -4.85 -3.86 4.31
C CYS A 27 -5.04 -3.48 2.83
N TYR A 28 -3.95 -3.39 2.07
CA TYR A 28 -3.98 -3.09 0.65
C TYR A 28 -4.57 -4.21 -0.18
N ASP A 29 -4.24 -5.47 0.12
CA ASP A 29 -4.67 -6.67 -0.61
C ASP A 29 -6.16 -7.04 -0.40
N GLN A 30 -6.88 -6.32 0.46
CA GLN A 30 -8.31 -6.53 0.65
C GLN A 30 -9.13 -6.17 -0.59
N ASP A 31 -10.29 -6.81 -0.77
CA ASP A 31 -11.19 -6.46 -1.88
C ASP A 31 -11.71 -5.02 -1.80
N ARG A 32 -11.97 -4.42 -2.96
CA ARG A 32 -12.59 -3.10 -3.10
C ARG A 32 -14.07 -3.24 -3.47
N SER A 33 -14.86 -2.27 -3.04
CA SER A 33 -16.32 -2.28 -3.23
C SER A 33 -16.76 -2.07 -4.69
N THR A 34 -15.89 -1.52 -5.54
CA THR A 34 -16.19 -1.29 -6.96
C THR A 34 -15.16 -1.97 -7.84
N GLU A 35 -15.60 -2.47 -9.00
CA GLU A 35 -14.70 -3.06 -10.01
C GLU A 35 -13.63 -2.07 -10.48
N ARG A 36 -13.99 -0.78 -10.56
CA ARG A 36 -13.06 0.30 -10.92
C ARG A 36 -11.92 0.42 -9.90
N ASP A 37 -12.26 0.44 -8.61
CA ASP A 37 -11.27 0.56 -7.55
C ASP A 37 -10.45 -0.72 -7.41
N GLN A 38 -11.06 -1.88 -7.64
CA GLN A 38 -10.35 -3.16 -7.70
C GLN A 38 -9.33 -3.17 -8.83
N GLN A 39 -9.69 -2.71 -10.03
CA GLN A 39 -8.76 -2.64 -11.16
C GLN A 39 -7.62 -1.66 -10.87
N ALA A 40 -7.92 -0.48 -10.33
CA ALA A 40 -6.89 0.49 -9.94
C ALA A 40 -5.94 -0.07 -8.87
N MET A 41 -6.45 -0.87 -7.93
CA MET A 41 -5.62 -1.60 -6.95
C MET A 41 -4.70 -2.62 -7.64
N ILE A 42 -5.22 -3.40 -8.59
CA ILE A 42 -4.42 -4.40 -9.33
C ILE A 42 -3.31 -3.70 -10.13
N ASP A 43 -3.65 -2.63 -10.84
CA ASP A 43 -2.70 -1.89 -11.69
C ASP A 43 -1.56 -1.28 -10.87
N ALA A 44 -1.85 -0.80 -9.65
CA ALA A 44 -0.88 -0.20 -8.75
C ALA A 44 -0.20 -1.19 -7.79
N ALA A 45 -0.57 -2.48 -7.80
CA ALA A 45 -0.10 -3.48 -6.85
C ALA A 45 1.44 -3.63 -6.78
N PRO A 46 2.20 -3.62 -7.90
CA PRO A 46 3.66 -3.73 -7.84
C PRO A 46 4.33 -2.57 -7.09
N GLU A 47 3.86 -1.34 -7.33
CA GLU A 47 4.38 -0.14 -6.69
C GLU A 47 3.97 -0.09 -5.20
N ALA A 48 2.71 -0.44 -4.91
CA ALA A 48 2.22 -0.55 -3.54
C ALA A 48 2.99 -1.58 -2.73
N PHE A 49 3.27 -2.75 -3.32
CA PHE A 49 4.09 -3.79 -2.69
C PHE A 49 5.49 -3.26 -2.36
N ALA A 50 6.16 -2.61 -3.31
CA ALA A 50 7.48 -2.04 -3.09
C ALA A 50 7.48 -1.00 -1.97
N PHE A 51 6.48 -0.12 -1.93
CA PHE A 51 6.30 0.87 -0.88
C PHE A 51 6.14 0.22 0.50
N PHE A 52 5.20 -0.73 0.66
CA PHE A 52 4.92 -1.34 1.96
C PHE A 52 6.04 -2.25 2.46
N MET A 53 6.77 -2.89 1.55
CA MET A 53 7.91 -3.73 1.89
C MET A 53 9.21 -2.93 2.14
N GLY A 54 9.16 -1.60 2.01
CA GLY A 54 10.36 -0.76 2.14
C GLY A 54 11.41 -1.06 1.07
N LEU A 55 10.99 -1.65 -0.06
CA LEU A 55 11.85 -1.86 -1.21
C LEU A 55 12.00 -0.50 -1.89
N ALA A 56 13.08 0.20 -1.57
CA ALA A 56 13.41 1.45 -2.24
C ALA A 56 13.39 1.25 -3.77
N PRO A 57 12.87 2.22 -4.54
CA PRO A 57 12.90 2.15 -6.00
C PRO A 57 14.35 1.91 -6.46
N GLY A 58 14.57 0.80 -7.19
CA GLY A 58 15.90 0.39 -7.66
C GLY A 58 16.59 -0.73 -6.88
N ARG A 59 16.01 -1.26 -5.79
CA ARG A 59 16.50 -2.53 -5.20
C ARG A 59 16.18 -3.70 -6.13
N ARG A 60 17.22 -4.33 -6.68
CA ARG A 60 17.10 -5.70 -7.20
C ARG A 60 16.88 -6.63 -6.02
N ILE A 61 15.88 -7.50 -6.14
CA ILE A 61 15.80 -8.71 -5.33
C ILE A 61 16.83 -9.66 -5.95
N ASP A 62 18.12 -9.42 -5.66
CA ASP A 62 19.10 -10.47 -5.85
C ASP A 62 18.82 -11.46 -4.71
N SER A 63 18.16 -12.57 -5.01
CA SER A 63 18.00 -13.69 -4.09
C SER A 63 19.37 -14.08 -3.55
N PRO A 64 19.62 -14.02 -2.22
CA PRO A 64 20.70 -14.77 -1.63
C PRO A 64 20.22 -16.22 -1.41
N GLU A 65 20.84 -17.10 -2.20
CA GLU A 65 21.13 -18.53 -1.95
C GLU A 65 19.99 -19.47 -1.53
#